data_AF-F3GQG2-F1
#
_entry.id   AF-F3GQG2-F1
#
_cell.length_a   1.000
_cell.length_b   1.000
_cell.length_c   1.000
_cell.angle_alpha   90.00
_cell.angle_beta   90.00
_cell.angle_gamma   90.00
#
_symmetry.space_group_name_H-M   'P 1'
#
loop_
_entity.id
_entity.type
_entity.pdbx_description
1 polymer ?
#
loop_
_entity_poly.entity_id
_entity_poly.type
_entity_poly.pdbx_seq_one_letter_code
_entity_poly.pdbx_strand_id
1 'polypeptide(L)' 'AEADALAEKARNKKLTANDMQGACFTISSLGHIGGTGFTPIVNAPEVAILG' A
#
# COMPACT_ATOMS: atom_id res chain seq x y z
N ALA A 1 5.86 -1.33 14.19
CA ALA A 1 6.65 -0.14 14.60
C ALA A 1 6.59 0.95 13.52
N GLU A 2 7.14 0.75 12.33
CA GLU A 2 7.09 1.75 11.25
C GLU A 2 5.75 1.73 10.48
N ALA A 3 5.25 0.54 10.14
CA ALA A 3 3.94 0.38 9.51
C ALA A 3 2.79 0.97 10.36
N ASP A 4 2.86 0.85 11.68
CA ASP A 4 1.85 1.40 12.59
C ASP A 4 1.90 2.93 12.64
N ALA A 5 3.10 3.52 12.67
CA ALA A 5 3.28 4.97 12.65
C ALA A 5 2.82 5.58 11.32
N LEU A 6 3.10 4.92 10.20
CA LEU A 6 2.60 5.30 8.88
C LEU A 6 1.08 5.11 8.79
N ALA A 7 0.53 4.03 9.36
CA ALA A 7 -0.91 3.79 9.42
C ALA A 7 -1.64 4.85 10.24
N GLU A 8 -1.09 5.28 11.39
CA GLU A 8 -1.63 6.39 12.17
C GLU A 8 -1.54 7.73 11.42
N LYS A 9 -0.41 8.03 10.78
CA LYS A 9 -0.28 9.23 9.93
C LYS A 9 -1.28 9.21 8.76
N ALA A 10 -1.47 8.06 8.12
CA ALA A 10 -2.43 7.87 7.04
C ALA A 10 -3.87 8.08 7.53
N ARG A 11 -4.26 7.48 8.67
CA ARG A 11 -5.56 7.69 9.31
C ARG A 11 -5.81 9.15 9.66
N ASN A 12 -4.78 9.84 10.14
CA ASN A 12 -4.82 11.27 10.48
C ASN A 12 -4.68 12.20 9.26
N LYS A 13 -4.59 11.66 8.02
CA LYS A 13 -4.35 12.40 6.77
C LYS A 13 -3.09 13.28 6.79
N LYS A 14 -2.11 12.92 7.61
CA LYS A 14 -0.81 13.60 7.75
C LYS A 14 0.31 12.85 7.02
N LEU A 15 -0.04 11.93 6.12
CA LEU A 15 0.93 11.21 5.31
C LEU A 15 1.47 12.16 4.25
N THR A 16 2.79 12.33 4.21
CA THR A 16 3.43 13.24 3.25
C THR A 16 3.80 12.48 1.97
N ALA A 17 3.97 13.20 0.85
CA ALA A 17 4.40 12.57 -0.40
C ALA A 17 5.75 11.83 -0.27
N ASN A 18 6.62 12.31 0.62
CA ASN A 18 7.91 11.65 0.91
C ASN A 18 7.72 10.30 1.62
N ASP A 19 6.67 10.15 2.44
CA ASP A 19 6.37 8.89 3.13
C ASP A 19 5.76 7.84 2.18
N MET A 20 5.28 8.26 1.00
CA MET A 20 4.68 7.38 -0.03
C MET A 20 5.61 7.09 -1.21
N GLN A 21 6.79 7.72 -1.27
CA GLN A 21 7.73 7.58 -2.38
C GLN A 21 8.85 6.59 -2.04
N GLY A 22 9.37 5.91 -3.07
CA GLY A 22 10.48 4.97 -2.94
C GLY A 22 10.08 3.52 -2.64
N ALA A 23 8.79 3.19 -2.64
CA ALA A 23 8.34 1.81 -2.52
C ALA A 23 8.78 0.98 -3.76
N CYS A 24 9.21 -0.26 -3.54
CA CYS A 24 9.56 -1.20 -4.62
C CYS A 24 8.48 -2.28 -4.84
N PHE A 25 7.56 -2.41 -3.89
CA PHE A 25 6.54 -3.45 -3.84
C PHE A 25 5.31 -2.94 -3.09
N THR A 26 4.11 -3.18 -3.60
CA THR A 26 2.85 -2.82 -2.93
C THR A 26 2.08 -4.06 -2.48
N ILE A 27 1.55 -4.01 -1.26
CA ILE A 27 0.60 -5.00 -0.74
C ILE A 27 -0.78 -4.35 -0.69
N SER A 28 -1.71 -4.85 -1.50
CA SER A 28 -3.12 -4.52 -1.43
C SER A 28 -3.84 -5.64 -0.69
N SER A 29 -4.23 -5.41 0.57
CA SER A 29 -4.95 -6.43 1.34
C SER A 29 -6.44 -6.45 0.97
N LEU A 30 -6.80 -7.15 -0.11
CA LEU A 30 -8.21 -7.34 -0.53
C LEU A 30 -8.92 -8.48 0.24
N GLY A 31 -8.18 -9.28 1.00
CA GLY A 31 -8.74 -10.40 1.78
C GLY A 31 -9.86 -10.02 2.76
N HIS A 32 -9.93 -8.76 3.19
CA HIS A 32 -11.01 -8.26 4.07
C HIS A 32 -12.28 -7.84 3.31
N ILE A 33 -12.21 -7.58 2.00
CA ILE A 33 -13.33 -7.10 1.18
C ILE A 33 -13.94 -8.25 0.36
N GLY A 34 -13.16 -9.30 0.07
CA GLY A 34 -13.63 -10.53 -0.57
C GLY A 34 -13.42 -10.55 -2.08
N GLY A 35 -12.66 -11.54 -2.55
CA GLY A 35 -12.40 -11.81 -3.97
C GLY A 35 -11.40 -12.96 -4.09
N THR A 36 -11.74 -14.02 -4.84
CA THR A 36 -10.93 -15.26 -4.93
C THR A 36 -9.75 -15.15 -5.90
N GLY A 37 -9.69 -14.09 -6.70
CA GLY A 37 -8.60 -13.79 -7.62
C GLY A 37 -8.69 -12.35 -8.08
N PHE A 38 -7.58 -11.62 -8.01
CA PHE A 38 -7.50 -10.22 -8.40
C PHE A 38 -6.31 -10.02 -9.34
N THR A 39 -6.50 -9.16 -10.35
CA THR A 39 -5.42 -8.72 -11.24
C THR A 39 -5.07 -7.28 -10.87
N PRO A 40 -4.23 -7.08 -9.84
CA PRO A 40 -3.85 -5.74 -9.41
C PRO A 40 -3.05 -5.00 -10.48
N ILE A 41 -3.20 -3.68 -10.53
CA ILE A 41 -2.41 -2.80 -11.40
C ILE A 41 -1.15 -2.40 -10.64
N VAL A 42 0.02 -2.73 -11.20
CA VAL A 42 1.32 -2.31 -10.65
C VAL A 42 1.44 -0.79 -10.74
N ASN A 43 1.78 -0.12 -9.64
CA ASN A 43 2.02 1.31 -9.61
C ASN A 43 3.49 1.61 -9.98
N ALA A 44 3.76 2.17 -11.16
CA ALA A 44 5.13 2.49 -11.57
C ALA A 44 5.76 3.52 -10.60
N PRO A 45 6.99 3.33 -10.09
CA PRO A 45 8.08 2.44 -10.53
C PRO A 45 8.19 1.08 -9.82
N GLU A 46 7.14 0.59 -9.16
CA GLU A 46 7.17 -0.68 -8.43
C GLU A 46 7.23 -1.89 -9.38
N VAL A 47 7.83 -2.99 -8.91
CA VAL A 47 8.08 -4.19 -9.74
C VAL A 47 6.94 -5.20 -9.62
N ALA A 48 6.22 -5.21 -8.51
CA ALA A 48 5.12 -6.13 -8.28
C ALA A 48 4.13 -5.58 -7.25
N ILE A 49 2.88 -6.02 -7.37
CA ILE A 49 1.82 -5.78 -6.41
C ILE A 49 1.18 -7.10 -6.02
N LEU A 50 1.07 -7.34 -4.71
CA LEU A 50 0.38 -8.49 -4.14
C LEU A 50 -1.02 -8.05 -3.73
N GLY A 51 -2.03 -8.64 -4.38
CA GLY A 51 -3.45 -8.45 -4.04
C GLY A 51 -3.98 -9.49 -3.06
#